data_AF-A0A942DTU7-F1
#
_entry.id   AF-A0A942DTU7-F1
#
_cell.length_a   1.000
_cell.length_b   1.000
_cell.length_c   1.000
_cell.angle_alpha   90.00
_cell.angle_beta   90.00
_cell.angle_gamma   90.00
#
_symmetry.space_group_name_H-M   'P 1'
#
loop_
_entity.id
_entity.type
_entity.pdbx_description
1 polymer ?
#
loop_
_entity_poly.entity_id
_entity_poly.type
_entity_poly.pdbx_seq_one_letter_code
_entity_poly.pdbx_strand_id
1 'polypeptide(L)'
;MKSIVEQASTVLKAIEKGWEQAGKPAEFTIKVYEHGVKNFFGMSIEPAKICILFEDKSSKAAHQKQHPRHEASSQQQSHHSAGHQQPRKDTAGSSEQRRQTNQHQQRLQKPALANPVAQSQIKKEPSIERPAQPVSTKIMWDDELINACNAWLTGTLGVMGKSNCTFKVDAKKYHLIITFDQAVLEDKEREKALFRSFAHILMQSLRNRFKKGLRGYRIVLNAQD
;
A
#
# COMPACT_ATOMS: atom_id res chain seq x y z
N MET A 1 28.76 -22.67 -1.44
CA MET A 1 27.44 -22.00 -1.53
C MET A 1 27.47 -20.75 -0.66
N LYS A 2 26.97 -19.62 -1.16
CA LYS A 2 26.83 -18.38 -0.38
C LYS A 2 25.39 -18.24 0.09
N SER A 3 25.18 -17.57 1.20
CA SER A 3 23.85 -17.28 1.75
C SER A 3 23.74 -15.83 2.18
N ILE A 4 22.61 -15.19 1.90
CA ILE A 4 22.27 -13.83 2.32
C ILE A 4 20.93 -13.87 3.04
N VAL A 5 20.88 -13.28 4.24
CA VAL A 5 19.63 -13.11 5.00
C VAL A 5 19.16 -11.68 4.79
N GLU A 6 17.92 -11.51 4.36
CA GLU A 6 17.33 -10.20 4.10
C GLU A 6 15.94 -10.05 4.70
N GLN A 7 15.58 -8.80 4.99
CA GLN A 7 14.33 -8.41 5.63
C GLN A 7 13.62 -7.30 4.86
N ALA A 8 12.31 -7.42 4.71
CA ALA A 8 11.48 -6.39 4.07
C ALA A 8 10.01 -6.46 4.52
N SER A 9 9.17 -5.51 4.07
CA SER A 9 7.74 -5.48 4.43
C SER A 9 6.92 -6.66 3.87
N THR A 10 7.45 -7.38 2.89
CA THR A 10 6.85 -8.59 2.30
C THR A 10 7.95 -9.55 1.87
N VAL A 11 7.63 -10.85 1.84
CA VAL A 11 8.53 -11.89 1.30
C VAL A 11 9.02 -11.52 -0.11
N LEU A 12 8.12 -11.09 -1.00
CA LEU A 12 8.50 -10.72 -2.36
C LEU A 12 9.54 -9.59 -2.41
N LYS A 13 9.34 -8.52 -1.63
CA LYS A 13 10.31 -7.42 -1.56
C LYS A 13 11.63 -7.87 -0.95
N ALA A 14 11.61 -8.79 0.01
CA ALA A 14 12.82 -9.35 0.59
C ALA A 14 13.57 -10.20 -0.44
N ILE A 15 12.85 -10.95 -1.30
CA ILE A 15 13.42 -11.73 -2.41
C ILE A 15 14.08 -10.79 -3.41
N GLU A 16 13.38 -9.74 -3.85
CA GLU A 16 13.93 -8.76 -4.81
C GLU A 16 15.21 -8.12 -4.28
N LYS A 17 15.18 -7.61 -3.04
CA LYS A 17 16.34 -6.98 -2.40
C LYS A 17 17.51 -7.96 -2.24
N GLY A 18 17.24 -9.17 -1.76
CA GLY A 18 18.25 -10.20 -1.59
C GLY A 18 18.81 -10.70 -2.94
N TRP A 19 17.99 -10.78 -3.99
CA TRP A 19 18.41 -11.17 -5.33
C TRP A 19 19.33 -10.13 -5.96
N GLU A 20 19.02 -8.84 -5.79
CA GLU A 20 19.92 -7.75 -6.19
C GLU A 20 21.24 -7.79 -5.45
N GLN A 21 21.21 -7.98 -4.12
CA GLN A 21 22.41 -8.07 -3.29
C GLN A 21 23.26 -9.32 -3.61
N ALA A 22 22.63 -10.42 -4.02
CA ALA A 22 23.28 -11.64 -4.49
C ALA A 22 23.94 -11.50 -5.88
N GLY A 23 23.81 -10.35 -6.55
CA GLY A 23 24.32 -10.14 -7.90
C GLY A 23 23.47 -10.78 -8.99
N LYS A 24 22.15 -10.90 -8.75
CA LYS A 24 21.15 -11.44 -9.67
C LYS A 24 21.50 -12.85 -10.20
N PRO A 25 21.69 -13.84 -9.30
CA PRO A 25 21.95 -15.20 -9.72
C PRO A 25 20.79 -15.74 -10.57
N ALA A 26 21.12 -16.59 -11.54
CA ALA A 26 20.11 -17.23 -12.40
C ALA A 26 19.30 -18.29 -11.64
N GLU A 27 19.96 -18.97 -10.70
CA GLU A 27 19.37 -20.01 -9.86
C GLU A 27 19.71 -19.72 -8.40
N PHE A 28 18.71 -19.84 -7.54
CA PHE A 28 18.84 -19.65 -6.10
C PHE A 28 17.72 -20.40 -5.38
N THR A 29 17.95 -20.71 -4.11
CA THR A 29 16.95 -21.31 -3.21
C THR A 29 16.56 -20.30 -2.14
N ILE A 30 15.27 -20.19 -1.85
CA ILE A 30 14.75 -19.32 -0.79
C ILE A 30 14.31 -20.18 0.39
N LYS A 31 14.76 -19.82 1.59
CA LYS A 31 14.17 -20.28 2.86
C LYS A 31 13.46 -19.10 3.51
N VAL A 32 12.15 -19.23 3.74
CA VAL A 32 11.36 -18.22 4.45
C VAL A 32 11.38 -18.57 5.93
N TYR A 33 11.89 -17.66 6.77
CA TYR A 33 11.85 -17.82 8.23
C TYR A 33 10.58 -17.20 8.80
N GLU A 34 10.22 -16.01 8.31
CA GLU A 34 9.07 -15.25 8.78
C GLU A 34 8.36 -14.63 7.57
N HIS A 35 7.03 -14.80 7.48
CA HIS A 35 6.23 -14.24 6.37
C HIS A 35 6.01 -12.72 6.45
N GLY A 36 6.28 -12.12 7.61
CA GLY A 36 5.95 -10.73 7.92
C GLY A 36 4.46 -10.55 8.21
N VAL A 37 4.14 -9.73 9.21
CA VAL A 37 2.76 -9.43 9.62
C VAL A 37 2.44 -8.01 9.21
N LYS A 38 1.31 -7.81 8.54
CA LYS A 38 0.80 -6.48 8.20
C LYS A 38 -0.35 -6.11 9.11
N ASN A 39 -0.40 -4.84 9.49
CA ASN A 39 -1.59 -4.26 10.11
C ASN A 39 -2.68 -4.02 9.06
N PHE A 40 -3.85 -3.65 9.54
CA PHE A 40 -5.02 -3.38 8.72
C PHE A 40 -4.85 -2.23 7.71
N PHE A 41 -3.95 -1.29 7.99
CA PHE A 41 -3.61 -0.21 7.05
C PHE A 41 -2.62 -0.66 5.96
N GLY A 42 -2.24 -1.95 5.94
CA GLY A 42 -1.29 -2.51 4.99
C GLY A 42 0.17 -2.18 5.33
N MET A 43 0.44 -1.58 6.49
CA MET A 43 1.79 -1.30 6.99
C MET A 43 2.35 -2.55 7.67
N SER A 44 3.65 -2.81 7.52
CA SER A 44 4.32 -3.94 8.20
C SER A 44 4.39 -3.66 9.70
N ILE A 45 3.89 -4.59 10.52
CA ILE A 45 4.15 -4.63 11.97
C ILE A 45 5.46 -5.38 12.19
N GLU A 46 5.55 -6.57 11.59
CA GLU A 46 6.74 -7.41 11.63
C GLU A 46 7.27 -7.56 10.20
N PRO A 47 8.58 -7.37 9.95
CA PRO A 47 9.14 -7.56 8.64
C PRO A 47 9.16 -9.06 8.28
N ALA A 48 9.00 -9.37 7.00
CA ALA A 48 9.31 -10.69 6.49
C ALA A 48 10.82 -10.92 6.53
N LYS A 49 11.26 -12.14 6.87
CA LYS A 49 12.66 -12.54 6.94
C LYS A 49 12.90 -13.79 6.10
N ILE A 50 13.85 -13.70 5.18
CA ILE A 50 14.21 -14.81 4.29
C ILE A 50 15.73 -15.02 4.25
N CYS A 51 16.15 -16.20 3.83
CA CYS A 51 17.52 -16.48 3.39
C CYS A 51 17.51 -16.91 1.93
N ILE A 52 18.37 -16.29 1.12
CA ILE A 52 18.66 -16.68 -0.25
C ILE A 52 19.99 -17.44 -0.27
N LEU A 53 19.96 -18.66 -0.77
CA LEU A 53 21.14 -19.50 -0.98
C LEU A 53 21.43 -19.58 -2.48
N PHE A 54 22.68 -19.35 -2.88
CA PHE A 54 23.07 -19.37 -4.29
C PHE A 54 24.52 -19.83 -4.50
N GLU A 55 24.80 -20.29 -5.71
CA GLU A 55 26.16 -20.58 -6.16
C GLU A 55 26.77 -19.37 -6.84
N ASP A 56 27.99 -19.03 -6.43
CA ASP A 56 28.72 -17.91 -7.00
C ASP A 56 29.37 -18.34 -8.32
N LYS A 57 28.95 -17.77 -9.44
CA LYS A 57 29.51 -18.07 -10.77
C LYS A 57 31.00 -17.72 -10.88
N SER A 58 31.51 -16.81 -10.04
CA SER A 58 32.95 -16.49 -10.01
C SER A 58 33.82 -17.65 -9.50
N SER A 59 33.24 -18.58 -8.73
CA SER A 59 33.98 -19.72 -8.17
C SER A 59 34.13 -20.90 -9.13
N LYS A 60 33.29 -21.01 -10.19
CA LYS A 60 33.37 -22.12 -11.16
C LYS A 60 34.41 -21.89 -12.27
N ALA A 61 34.89 -20.66 -12.46
CA ALA A 61 35.90 -20.36 -13.49
C ALA A 61 37.34 -20.69 -13.07
N ALA A 62 37.60 -21.03 -11.81
CA ALA A 62 38.95 -21.17 -11.27
C ALA A 62 39.49 -22.62 -11.21
N HIS A 63 38.75 -23.63 -11.70
CA HIS A 63 39.18 -25.04 -11.59
C HIS A 63 39.26 -25.83 -12.91
N GLN A 64 39.16 -25.17 -14.06
CA GLN A 64 39.19 -25.87 -15.35
C GLN A 64 40.22 -25.31 -16.33
N LYS A 65 41.43 -24.99 -15.86
CA LYS A 65 42.61 -24.77 -16.71
C LYS A 65 43.89 -25.24 -16.03
N GLN A 66 44.08 -26.55 -15.95
CA GLN A 66 45.43 -27.12 -15.97
C GLN A 66 45.78 -27.41 -17.44
N HIS A 67 46.80 -26.71 -17.91
CA HIS A 67 47.34 -26.69 -19.27
C HIS A 67 47.94 -28.05 -19.71
N PRO A 68 48.24 -28.20 -21.01
CA PRO A 68 49.65 -28.26 -21.36
C PRO A 68 50.06 -27.10 -22.29
N ARG A 69 50.99 -26.33 -21.74
CA ARG A 69 52.12 -25.61 -22.35
C ARG A 69 52.25 -25.74 -23.88
N HIS A 70 52.10 -24.63 -24.59
CA HIS A 70 52.90 -24.34 -25.78
C HIS A 70 53.32 -22.87 -25.80
N GLU A 71 54.54 -22.69 -26.27
CA GLU A 71 55.44 -21.55 -26.12
C GLU A 71 55.17 -20.41 -27.10
N ALA A 72 55.75 -19.26 -26.74
CA ALA A 72 56.30 -18.21 -27.59
C ALA A 72 55.35 -17.39 -28.48
N SER A 73 55.20 -16.10 -28.17
CA SER A 73 55.99 -15.04 -28.83
C SER A 73 55.50 -13.64 -28.37
N SER A 74 56.47 -12.79 -28.04
CA SER A 74 56.59 -11.34 -28.32
C SER A 74 55.44 -10.70 -29.12
N GLN A 75 54.97 -9.48 -28.86
CA GLN A 75 55.72 -8.22 -28.92
C GLN A 75 54.76 -7.04 -28.62
N GLN A 76 55.27 -5.98 -27.97
CA GLN A 76 55.02 -4.54 -28.26
C GLN A 76 53.57 -4.07 -28.56
N GLN A 77 52.95 -3.14 -27.83
CA GLN A 77 53.29 -1.70 -27.84
C GLN A 77 52.42 -0.91 -26.83
N SER A 78 53.11 -0.21 -25.92
CA SER A 78 53.00 1.21 -25.52
C SER A 78 51.87 2.16 -26.00
N HIS A 79 51.42 2.95 -25.00
CA HIS A 79 51.07 4.40 -24.99
C HIS A 79 49.79 4.92 -25.66
N HIS A 80 48.88 5.48 -24.84
CA HIS A 80 48.37 6.88 -24.85
C HIS A 80 47.32 7.03 -23.73
N SER A 81 47.55 7.78 -22.65
CA SER A 81 47.55 9.25 -22.49
C SER A 81 46.17 9.83 -22.13
N ALA A 82 46.16 10.61 -21.04
CA ALA A 82 45.28 11.74 -20.70
C ALA A 82 43.76 11.49 -20.68
N GLY A 83 43.05 11.59 -19.56
CA GLY A 83 43.02 12.75 -18.67
C GLY A 83 41.76 13.55 -18.95
N HIS A 84 40.76 13.50 -18.07
CA HIS A 84 39.73 14.53 -17.93
C HIS A 84 39.27 14.56 -16.47
N GLN A 85 39.84 15.52 -15.75
CA GLN A 85 39.23 16.16 -14.59
C GLN A 85 38.09 17.05 -15.10
N GLN A 86 36.93 17.08 -14.41
CA GLN A 86 36.24 18.32 -13.99
C GLN A 86 34.89 18.05 -13.29
N PRO A 87 34.28 19.03 -12.58
CA PRO A 87 34.03 18.89 -11.15
C PRO A 87 32.54 18.99 -10.75
N ARG A 88 32.36 18.91 -9.42
CA ARG A 88 31.18 19.21 -8.60
C ARG A 88 30.23 20.27 -9.17
N LYS A 89 28.93 20.06 -8.98
CA LYS A 89 27.96 21.15 -8.84
C LYS A 89 27.05 20.89 -7.64
N ASP A 90 27.33 21.64 -6.58
CA ASP A 90 26.41 21.93 -5.50
C ASP A 90 25.16 22.62 -6.08
N THR A 91 23.98 22.23 -5.62
CA THR A 91 22.77 23.05 -5.76
C THR A 91 22.00 22.95 -4.45
N ALA A 92 22.45 23.76 -3.49
CA ALA A 92 21.65 24.22 -2.38
C ALA A 92 20.81 25.43 -2.85
N GLY A 93 19.55 25.47 -2.41
CA GLY A 93 18.79 26.72 -2.25
C GLY A 93 17.92 27.14 -3.43
N SER A 94 16.61 26.92 -3.30
CA SER A 94 15.48 27.78 -3.73
C SER A 94 14.21 26.91 -3.62
N SER A 95 13.05 27.31 -3.11
CA SER A 95 12.58 28.59 -2.64
C SER A 95 11.31 28.29 -1.84
N GLU A 96 11.33 28.72 -0.60
CA GLU A 96 10.19 28.84 0.29
C GLU A 96 9.38 30.05 -0.19
N GLN A 97 8.39 29.80 -1.05
CA GLN A 97 7.54 30.87 -1.56
C GLN A 97 6.07 30.43 -1.64
N ARG A 98 5.40 30.63 -0.50
CA ARG A 98 4.30 31.58 -0.38
C ARG A 98 3.24 31.50 -1.49
N ARG A 99 2.11 30.86 -1.19
CA ARG A 99 0.78 31.33 -1.62
C ARG A 99 -0.30 30.91 -0.62
N GLN A 100 -0.45 31.78 0.39
CA GLN A 100 -1.75 32.13 0.93
C GLN A 100 -2.64 32.55 -0.25
N THR A 101 -3.81 31.95 -0.40
CA THR A 101 -4.89 32.51 -1.21
C THR A 101 -6.19 32.36 -0.44
N ASN A 102 -6.47 33.44 0.28
CA ASN A 102 -7.74 34.14 0.37
C ASN A 102 -9.04 33.32 0.30
N GLN A 103 -9.68 33.31 1.47
CA GLN A 103 -11.09 33.59 1.65
C GLN A 103 -11.65 34.60 0.62
N HIS A 104 -12.71 34.18 -0.07
CA HIS A 104 -13.75 35.05 -0.63
C HIS A 104 -15.01 34.18 -0.71
N GLN A 105 -15.85 34.13 0.33
CA GLN A 105 -16.95 35.07 0.60
C GLN A 105 -17.83 35.36 -0.63
N GLN A 106 -18.97 34.67 -0.61
CA GLN A 106 -20.31 35.08 -1.05
C GLN A 106 -20.45 36.01 -2.26
N ARG A 107 -21.13 35.49 -3.29
CA ARG A 107 -22.21 36.26 -3.93
C ARG A 107 -23.35 35.36 -4.38
N LEU A 108 -24.50 35.49 -3.70
CA LEU A 108 -25.80 35.22 -4.28
C LEU A 108 -26.07 36.25 -5.39
N GLN A 109 -26.54 35.81 -6.56
CA GLN A 109 -27.81 36.24 -7.17
C GLN A 109 -28.01 35.62 -8.57
N LYS A 110 -29.20 35.01 -8.72
CA LYS A 110 -29.97 34.70 -9.95
C LYS A 110 -30.39 36.02 -10.67
N PRO A 111 -31.09 36.04 -11.85
CA PRO A 111 -31.44 34.98 -12.81
C PRO A 111 -31.31 35.35 -14.33
N ALA A 112 -31.51 34.34 -15.18
CA ALA A 112 -32.18 34.32 -16.51
C ALA A 112 -31.60 35.08 -17.73
N LEU A 113 -31.33 34.34 -18.83
CA LEU A 113 -32.13 34.31 -20.07
C LEU A 113 -31.36 33.64 -21.23
N ALA A 114 -32.02 32.64 -21.82
CA ALA A 114 -32.18 32.36 -23.25
C ALA A 114 -30.98 32.11 -24.20
N ASN A 115 -31.24 31.12 -25.08
CA ASN A 115 -30.69 30.84 -26.42
C ASN A 115 -29.52 29.83 -26.54
N PRO A 116 -29.40 29.14 -27.69
CA PRO A 116 -30.35 28.17 -28.21
C PRO A 116 -29.67 26.83 -28.60
N VAL A 117 -30.53 25.88 -28.97
CA VAL A 117 -30.28 24.55 -29.53
C VAL A 117 -29.08 24.49 -30.50
N ALA A 118 -28.03 23.77 -30.10
CA ALA A 118 -27.09 23.15 -31.03
C ALA A 118 -27.45 21.65 -31.15
N GLN A 119 -28.12 21.31 -32.25
CA GLN A 119 -28.32 19.93 -32.68
C GLN A 119 -26.96 19.33 -33.05
N SER A 120 -26.28 18.70 -32.09
CA SER A 120 -25.25 17.73 -32.40
C SER A 120 -25.94 16.44 -32.82
N GLN A 121 -25.94 16.20 -34.13
CA GLN A 121 -26.29 14.91 -34.73
C GLN A 121 -25.31 13.85 -34.21
N ILE A 122 -25.71 13.15 -33.14
CA ILE A 122 -25.02 11.95 -32.68
C ILE A 122 -25.34 10.85 -33.69
N LYS A 123 -24.39 10.63 -34.58
CA LYS A 123 -24.26 9.45 -35.44
C LYS A 123 -24.44 8.21 -34.55
N LYS A 124 -25.56 7.49 -34.75
CA LYS A 124 -25.84 6.18 -34.15
C LYS A 124 -24.75 5.21 -34.58
N GLU A 125 -23.74 5.04 -33.74
CA GLU A 125 -22.93 3.82 -33.76
C GLU A 125 -23.77 2.66 -33.22
N PRO A 126 -23.74 1.48 -33.86
CA PRO A 126 -24.43 0.30 -33.38
C PRO A 126 -23.86 -0.08 -32.01
N SER A 127 -24.69 0.07 -30.97
CA SER A 127 -24.40 -0.44 -29.64
C SER A 127 -24.19 -1.94 -29.74
N ILE A 128 -22.93 -2.36 -29.63
CA ILE A 128 -22.57 -3.73 -29.31
C ILE A 128 -23.16 -3.98 -27.93
N GLU A 129 -24.25 -4.74 -27.89
CA GLU A 129 -24.86 -5.33 -26.70
C GLU A 129 -23.76 -6.00 -25.89
N ARG A 130 -23.23 -5.29 -24.89
CA ARG A 130 -22.43 -5.93 -23.85
C ARG A 130 -23.41 -6.76 -23.02
N PRO A 131 -23.19 -8.07 -22.87
CA PRO A 131 -24.04 -8.91 -22.05
C PRO A 131 -24.13 -8.28 -20.66
N ALA A 132 -25.36 -7.98 -20.25
CA ALA A 132 -25.68 -7.41 -18.96
C ALA A 132 -25.10 -8.30 -17.87
N GLN A 133 -24.01 -7.86 -17.24
CA GLN A 133 -23.48 -8.57 -16.08
C GLN A 133 -24.57 -8.59 -14.99
N PRO A 134 -24.77 -9.73 -14.32
CA PRO A 134 -25.78 -9.84 -13.28
C PRO A 134 -25.46 -8.82 -12.18
N VAL A 135 -26.32 -7.82 -12.06
CA VAL A 135 -26.31 -6.86 -10.97
C VAL A 135 -26.64 -7.61 -9.69
N SER A 136 -25.62 -8.14 -9.01
CA SER A 136 -25.76 -8.76 -7.69
C SER A 136 -26.04 -7.66 -6.66
N THR A 137 -27.29 -7.19 -6.63
CA THR A 137 -27.86 -6.62 -5.42
C THR A 137 -28.01 -7.80 -4.44
N LYS A 138 -27.53 -7.80 -3.19
CA LYS A 138 -27.56 -6.72 -2.20
C LYS A 138 -26.70 -7.17 -1.00
N ILE A 139 -25.45 -6.73 -0.92
CA ILE A 139 -24.54 -7.12 0.19
C ILE A 139 -24.85 -6.25 1.41
N MET A 140 -25.62 -6.69 2.41
CA MET A 140 -26.00 -5.79 3.53
C MET A 140 -24.94 -5.63 4.61
N TRP A 141 -24.19 -6.67 4.98
CA TRP A 141 -22.92 -6.65 5.71
C TRP A 141 -22.44 -8.10 5.73
N ASP A 142 -21.47 -8.45 4.89
CA ASP A 142 -20.95 -9.82 4.85
C ASP A 142 -20.15 -10.12 6.13
N ASP A 143 -20.12 -11.38 6.57
CA ASP A 143 -19.33 -11.82 7.73
C ASP A 143 -17.85 -11.44 7.58
N GLU A 144 -17.33 -11.43 6.36
CA GLU A 144 -15.97 -10.97 6.07
C GLU A 144 -15.75 -9.49 6.42
N LEU A 145 -16.74 -8.62 6.15
CA LEU A 145 -16.68 -7.20 6.50
C LEU A 145 -16.78 -7.02 8.01
N ILE A 146 -17.67 -7.78 8.67
CA ILE A 146 -17.86 -7.76 10.12
C ILE A 146 -16.57 -8.21 10.82
N ASN A 147 -15.98 -9.31 10.37
CA ASN A 147 -14.72 -9.84 10.89
C ASN A 147 -13.57 -8.86 10.69
N ALA A 148 -13.51 -8.18 9.54
CA ALA A 148 -12.52 -7.14 9.29
C ALA A 148 -12.68 -5.94 10.24
N CYS A 149 -13.91 -5.50 10.51
CA CYS A 149 -14.21 -4.47 11.51
C CYS A 149 -13.78 -4.90 12.91
N ASN A 150 -14.15 -6.12 13.33
CA ASN A 150 -13.79 -6.66 14.65
C ASN A 150 -12.27 -6.72 14.85
N ALA A 151 -11.54 -7.23 13.86
CA ALA A 151 -10.09 -7.31 13.91
C ALA A 151 -9.45 -5.92 13.99
N TRP A 152 -9.97 -4.94 13.23
CA TRP A 152 -9.46 -3.57 13.27
C TRP A 152 -9.69 -2.90 14.62
N LEU A 153 -10.91 -3.00 15.16
CA LEU A 153 -11.24 -2.41 16.45
C LEU A 153 -10.42 -3.04 17.56
N THR A 154 -10.34 -4.37 17.59
CA THR A 154 -9.55 -5.09 18.61
C THR A 154 -8.07 -4.68 18.56
N GLY A 155 -7.47 -4.59 17.37
CA GLY A 155 -6.09 -4.13 17.21
C GLY A 155 -5.90 -2.68 17.65
N THR A 156 -6.83 -1.79 17.29
CA THR A 156 -6.76 -0.36 17.63
C THR A 156 -6.91 -0.14 19.14
N LEU A 157 -7.86 -0.81 19.78
CA LEU A 157 -8.04 -0.78 21.24
C LEU A 157 -6.83 -1.37 21.97
N GLY A 158 -6.22 -2.42 21.43
CA GLY A 158 -4.97 -2.97 21.95
C GLY A 158 -3.84 -1.94 21.96
N VAL A 159 -3.65 -1.20 20.86
CA VAL A 159 -2.65 -0.12 20.77
C VAL A 159 -2.94 1.03 21.75
N MET A 160 -4.21 1.30 22.04
CA MET A 160 -4.62 2.30 23.02
C MET A 160 -4.49 1.84 24.49
N GLY A 161 -4.09 0.59 24.74
CA GLY A 161 -4.08 0.02 26.10
C GLY A 161 -5.47 -0.25 26.66
N LYS A 162 -6.49 -0.35 25.79
CA LYS A 162 -7.89 -0.59 26.13
C LYS A 162 -8.36 -1.99 25.68
N SER A 163 -7.48 -2.98 25.78
CA SER A 163 -7.76 -4.37 25.38
C SER A 163 -8.89 -5.03 26.17
N ASN A 164 -9.24 -4.50 27.34
CA ASN A 164 -10.28 -5.05 28.22
C ASN A 164 -11.69 -4.59 27.83
N CYS A 165 -11.82 -3.64 26.89
CA CYS A 165 -13.11 -3.18 26.40
C CYS A 165 -13.72 -4.23 25.47
N THR A 166 -14.88 -4.77 25.83
CA THR A 166 -15.63 -5.67 24.96
C THR A 166 -16.69 -4.89 24.20
N PHE A 167 -17.09 -5.39 23.04
CA PHE A 167 -18.11 -4.74 22.23
C PHE A 167 -18.95 -5.77 21.48
N LYS A 168 -20.20 -5.42 21.22
CA LYS A 168 -21.15 -6.20 20.42
C LYS A 168 -21.33 -5.54 19.07
N VAL A 169 -21.42 -6.34 18.02
CA VAL A 169 -21.66 -5.87 16.66
C VAL A 169 -23.00 -6.39 16.17
N ASP A 170 -23.84 -5.48 15.69
CA ASP A 170 -25.18 -5.76 15.18
C ASP A 170 -25.34 -5.11 13.81
N ALA A 171 -25.63 -5.91 12.80
CA ALA A 171 -25.80 -5.47 11.42
C ALA A 171 -27.28 -5.23 11.11
N LYS A 172 -27.68 -3.96 10.99
CA LYS A 172 -29.06 -3.54 10.66
C LYS A 172 -29.13 -2.82 9.33
N LYS A 173 -29.58 -3.52 8.29
CA LYS A 173 -29.72 -2.97 6.94
C LYS A 173 -28.40 -2.39 6.43
N TYR A 174 -28.31 -1.06 6.34
CA TYR A 174 -27.11 -0.32 5.91
C TYR A 174 -26.26 0.18 7.07
N HIS A 175 -26.62 -0.13 8.31
CA HIS A 175 -25.93 0.32 9.52
C HIS A 175 -25.25 -0.87 10.20
N LEU A 176 -23.95 -0.75 10.44
CA LEU A 176 -23.23 -1.61 11.37
C LEU A 176 -23.18 -0.88 12.71
N ILE A 177 -23.89 -1.39 13.70
CA ILE A 177 -23.96 -0.81 15.03
C ILE A 177 -22.99 -1.56 15.92
N ILE A 178 -22.08 -0.84 16.54
CA ILE A 178 -21.06 -1.37 17.43
C ILE A 178 -21.29 -0.75 18.80
N THR A 179 -21.64 -1.57 19.78
CA THR A 179 -21.96 -1.12 21.14
C THR A 179 -20.89 -1.62 22.10
N PHE A 180 -20.14 -0.70 22.70
CA PHE A 180 -19.16 -0.99 23.73
C PHE A 180 -19.84 -1.25 25.07
N ASP A 181 -19.29 -2.19 25.83
CA ASP A 181 -19.78 -2.57 27.16
C ASP A 181 -19.54 -1.48 28.23
N GLN A 182 -18.52 -0.66 28.02
CA GLN A 182 -18.10 0.41 28.91
C GLN A 182 -17.60 1.62 28.12
N ALA A 183 -17.50 2.77 28.79
CA ALA A 183 -16.89 3.96 28.22
C ALA A 183 -15.40 3.72 27.90
N VAL A 184 -15.01 4.04 26.66
CA VAL A 184 -13.63 3.95 26.18
C VAL A 184 -12.80 5.11 26.74
N LEU A 185 -13.40 6.28 26.88
CA LEU A 185 -12.81 7.49 27.48
C LEU A 185 -13.69 8.03 28.60
N GLU A 186 -13.07 8.68 29.59
CA GLU A 186 -13.78 9.30 30.71
C GLU A 186 -14.65 10.50 30.27
N ASP A 187 -14.15 11.26 29.29
CA ASP A 187 -14.85 12.41 28.73
C ASP A 187 -15.76 11.98 27.57
N LYS A 188 -17.08 12.11 27.77
CA LYS A 188 -18.13 11.73 26.80
C LYS A 188 -18.03 12.51 25.48
N GLU A 189 -17.58 13.76 25.47
CA GLU A 189 -17.46 14.53 24.23
C GLU A 189 -16.27 14.05 23.40
N ARG A 190 -15.14 13.82 24.06
CA ARG A 190 -13.95 13.24 23.43
C ARG A 190 -14.21 11.83 22.91
N GLU A 191 -14.98 11.04 23.65
CA GLU A 191 -15.42 9.71 23.21
C GLU A 191 -16.25 9.78 21.93
N LYS A 192 -17.26 10.65 21.86
CA LYS A 192 -18.06 10.84 20.64
C LYS A 192 -17.19 11.29 19.45
N ALA A 193 -16.22 12.16 19.68
CA ALA A 193 -15.27 12.59 18.66
C ALA A 193 -14.38 11.44 18.18
N LEU A 194 -13.90 10.60 19.11
CA LEU A 194 -13.13 9.38 18.81
C LEU A 194 -13.96 8.42 17.96
N PHE A 195 -15.19 8.12 18.37
CA PHE A 195 -16.11 7.21 17.67
C PHE A 195 -16.42 7.70 16.26
N ARG A 196 -16.65 9.00 16.07
CA ARG A 196 -16.83 9.59 14.73
C ARG A 196 -15.59 9.37 13.85
N SER A 197 -14.41 9.55 14.42
CA SER A 197 -13.14 9.34 13.72
C SER A 197 -12.92 7.87 13.37
N PHE A 198 -13.21 6.95 14.29
CA PHE A 198 -13.14 5.51 14.08
C PHE A 198 -14.09 5.04 12.99
N ALA A 199 -15.36 5.46 13.03
CA ALA A 199 -16.35 5.14 12.00
C ALA A 199 -15.86 5.54 10.60
N HIS A 200 -15.25 6.73 10.49
CA HIS A 200 -14.73 7.25 9.23
C HIS A 200 -13.55 6.41 8.72
N ILE A 201 -12.57 6.13 9.58
CA ILE A 201 -11.37 5.37 9.23
C ILE A 201 -11.72 3.92 8.86
N LEU A 202 -12.60 3.28 9.63
CA LEU A 202 -13.12 1.95 9.34
C LEU A 202 -13.78 1.91 7.95
N MET A 203 -14.72 2.81 7.71
CA MET A 203 -15.42 2.87 6.42
C MET A 203 -14.45 3.06 5.25
N GLN A 204 -13.46 3.95 5.38
CA GLN A 204 -12.47 4.17 4.33
C GLN A 204 -11.61 2.93 4.08
N SER A 205 -11.22 2.24 5.14
CA SER A 205 -10.37 1.06 5.04
C SER A 205 -11.10 -0.14 4.44
N LEU A 206 -12.38 -0.35 4.79
CA LEU A 206 -13.21 -1.38 4.17
C LEU A 206 -13.39 -1.13 2.66
N ARG A 207 -13.61 0.13 2.26
CA ARG A 207 -13.71 0.50 0.84
C ARG A 207 -12.42 0.17 0.08
N ASN A 208 -11.27 0.53 0.64
CA ASN A 208 -9.97 0.29 0.01
C ASN A 208 -9.66 -1.20 -0.10
N ARG A 209 -9.93 -1.99 0.95
CA ARG A 209 -9.58 -3.41 1.00
C ARG A 209 -10.44 -4.27 0.08
N PHE A 210 -11.77 -4.11 0.17
CA PHE A 210 -12.69 -5.00 -0.52
C PHE A 210 -13.10 -4.50 -1.92
N LYS A 211 -12.76 -3.25 -2.26
CA LYS A 211 -13.16 -2.58 -3.51
C LYS A 211 -14.67 -2.66 -3.77
N LYS A 212 -15.47 -2.89 -2.72
CA LYS A 212 -16.93 -3.01 -2.76
C LYS A 212 -17.54 -1.61 -2.77
N GLY A 213 -18.61 -1.44 -3.54
CA GLY A 213 -19.41 -0.22 -3.58
C GLY A 213 -20.25 -0.05 -2.31
N LEU A 214 -19.62 0.32 -1.18
CA LEU A 214 -20.29 0.57 0.10
C LEU A 214 -21.00 1.93 0.14
N ARG A 215 -21.83 2.21 -0.87
CA ARG A 215 -22.62 3.45 -0.96
C ARG A 215 -23.87 3.34 -0.08
N GLY A 216 -24.04 4.27 0.84
CA GLY A 216 -25.16 4.29 1.79
C GLY A 216 -24.92 3.55 3.11
N TYR A 217 -23.81 2.81 3.21
CA TYR A 217 -23.43 2.08 4.43
C TYR A 217 -22.87 3.05 5.46
N ARG A 218 -23.19 2.81 6.72
CA ARG A 218 -22.76 3.60 7.87
C ARG A 218 -22.32 2.68 9.00
N ILE A 219 -21.29 3.10 9.72
CA ILE A 219 -20.87 2.47 10.97
C ILE A 219 -21.24 3.44 12.08
N VAL A 220 -21.93 2.94 13.11
CA VAL A 220 -22.33 3.70 14.29
C VAL A 220 -21.68 3.03 15.49
N LEU A 221 -20.91 3.79 16.26
CA LEU A 221 -20.28 3.32 17.48
C LEU A 221 -20.93 4.02 18.67
N ASN A 222 -21.38 3.24 19.64
CA ASN A 222 -22.03 3.72 20.85
C ASN A 222 -21.38 3.07 22.08
N ALA A 223 -21.33 3.78 23.20
CA ALA A 223 -21.04 3.19 24.50
C ALA A 223 -22.35 2.88 25.22
N GLN A 224 -22.36 1.81 25.99
CA GLN A 224 -23.45 1.54 26.93
C GLN A 224 -23.32 2.52 28.10
N ASP A 225 -24.34 3.36 28.30
CA ASP A 225 -24.45 4.26 29.46
C ASP A 225 -24.67 3.47 30.77
#